data_AF-A0A1Q7PMS8-F1
#
_entry.id   AF-A0A1Q7PMS8-F1
#
_cell.length_a   1.000
_cell.length_b   1.000
_cell.length_c   1.000
_cell.angle_alpha   90.00
_cell.angle_beta   90.00
_cell.angle_gamma   90.00
#
_symmetry.space_group_name_H-M   'P 1'
#
loop_
_entity.id
_entity.type
_entity.pdbx_description
1 polymer ?
#
loop_
_entity_poly.entity_id
_entity_poly.type
_entity_poly.pdbx_seq_one_letter_code
_entity_poly.pdbx_strand_id
1 'polypeptide(L)'
;MVYRREAIAFIRENLAGVPSGVGVDAPLWWSSGLSSDRHADQWLRKRYSLSGGQVQAANSLRGAALVQAAMFVQCIREVFPVVPVTEVHPKALLKVVANGSWKAFSKRYRVRGTPAADHTRDAIIAAIAAREGVCGRWPHDLASTRLLGEQDPLAYWLAPVHYYWPEL
;
A
#
# COMPACT_ATOMS: atom_id res chain seq x y z
N MET A 1 -3.07 -13.38 -20.63
CA MET A 1 -2.20 -12.40 -19.93
C MET A 1 -2.48 -10.99 -20.49
N VAL A 2 -3.73 -10.51 -20.40
CA VAL A 2 -4.27 -9.33 -21.13
C VAL A 2 -4.68 -8.20 -20.16
N TYR A 3 -5.14 -8.54 -18.95
CA TYR A 3 -5.61 -7.62 -17.90
C TYR A 3 -4.66 -6.51 -17.43
N ARG A 4 -3.35 -6.59 -17.72
CA ARG A 4 -2.34 -5.68 -17.12
C ARG A 4 -2.25 -4.33 -17.81
N ARG A 5 -2.45 -4.30 -19.14
CA ARG A 5 -2.57 -3.03 -19.87
C ARG A 5 -3.91 -2.37 -19.64
N GLU A 6 -4.94 -3.14 -19.27
CA GLU A 6 -6.29 -2.61 -19.01
C GLU A 6 -6.29 -1.68 -17.80
N ALA A 7 -5.63 -2.04 -16.69
CA ALA A 7 -5.56 -1.17 -15.51
C ALA A 7 -4.85 0.17 -15.82
N ILE A 8 -3.71 0.11 -16.52
CA ILE A 8 -2.97 1.33 -16.89
C ILE A 8 -3.72 2.14 -17.95
N ALA A 9 -4.34 1.49 -18.94
CA ALA A 9 -5.18 2.15 -19.94
C ALA A 9 -6.38 2.84 -19.29
N PHE A 10 -7.10 2.14 -18.40
CA PHE A 10 -8.19 2.68 -17.62
C PHE A 10 -7.75 3.93 -16.84
N ILE A 11 -6.61 3.87 -16.15
CA ILE A 11 -6.07 5.02 -15.42
C ILE A 11 -5.80 6.18 -16.38
N ARG A 12 -5.17 5.95 -17.53
CA ARG A 12 -4.88 6.99 -18.52
C ARG A 12 -6.12 7.62 -19.13
N GLU A 13 -7.17 6.83 -19.33
CA GLU A 13 -8.44 7.28 -19.90
C GLU A 13 -9.28 8.06 -18.88
N ASN A 14 -9.11 7.79 -17.58
CA ASN A 14 -9.97 8.34 -16.53
C ASN A 14 -9.28 9.40 -15.65
N LEU A 15 -7.96 9.56 -15.73
CA LEU A 15 -7.26 10.63 -15.03
C LEU A 15 -7.03 11.85 -15.94
N ALA A 16 -7.37 13.03 -15.44
CA ALA A 16 -7.12 14.30 -16.12
C ALA A 16 -5.63 14.73 -16.10
N GLY A 17 -4.76 14.03 -15.38
CA GLY A 17 -3.35 14.38 -15.22
C GLY A 17 -2.56 13.34 -14.42
N VAL A 18 -1.34 13.72 -14.03
CA VAL A 18 -0.47 12.86 -13.22
C VAL A 18 -1.08 12.66 -11.83
N PRO A 19 -1.26 11.41 -11.36
CA PRO A 19 -1.75 11.17 -10.01
C PRO A 19 -0.75 11.69 -8.98
N SER A 20 -1.23 12.30 -7.89
CA SER A 20 -0.35 12.77 -6.81
C SER A 20 0.33 11.62 -6.05
N GLY A 21 -0.22 10.40 -6.11
CA GLY A 21 0.36 9.21 -5.51
C GLY A 21 -0.48 7.96 -5.81
N VAL A 22 0.12 6.80 -5.59
CA VAL A 22 -0.49 5.48 -5.85
C VAL A 22 -0.33 4.61 -4.60
N GLY A 23 -1.44 4.07 -4.11
CA GLY A 23 -1.45 3.09 -3.03
C GLY A 23 -1.61 1.67 -3.55
N VAL A 24 -0.83 0.74 -3.02
CA VAL A 24 -0.83 -0.67 -3.44
C VAL A 24 -1.05 -1.58 -2.24
N ASP A 25 -2.07 -2.44 -2.31
CA ASP A 25 -2.37 -3.47 -1.31
C ASP A 25 -1.52 -4.72 -1.54
N ALA A 26 -0.21 -4.60 -1.32
CA ALA A 26 0.74 -5.71 -1.33
C ALA A 26 2.12 -5.29 -0.78
N PRO A 27 2.89 -6.21 -0.19
CA PRO A 27 4.32 -6.05 0.06
C PRO A 27 5.09 -5.70 -1.20
N LEU A 28 5.72 -4.54 -1.23
CA LEU A 28 6.46 -4.07 -2.39
C LEU A 28 7.96 -4.33 -2.27
N TRP A 29 8.54 -4.28 -1.07
CA TRP A 29 9.93 -4.69 -0.82
C TRP A 29 9.99 -5.96 0.04
N TRP A 30 11.12 -6.66 -0.02
CA TRP A 30 11.26 -8.00 0.57
C TRP A 30 12.39 -8.11 1.60
N SER A 31 12.23 -9.09 2.49
CA SER A 31 13.19 -9.48 3.50
C SER A 31 13.71 -10.89 3.21
N SER A 32 15.02 -11.08 3.32
CA SER A 32 15.65 -12.41 3.36
C SER A 32 15.68 -13.01 4.77
N GLY A 33 15.12 -12.30 5.76
CA GLY A 33 14.99 -12.79 7.13
C GLY A 33 13.99 -13.93 7.27
N LEU A 34 13.84 -14.43 8.50
CA LEU A 34 12.91 -15.52 8.81
C LEU A 34 11.49 -15.16 8.34
N SER A 35 10.89 -16.06 7.57
CA SER A 35 9.53 -15.89 7.01
C SER A 35 9.32 -14.63 6.15
N SER A 36 10.40 -14.03 5.62
CA SER A 36 10.33 -12.74 4.92
C SER A 36 9.66 -11.64 5.74
N ASP A 37 9.77 -11.73 7.07
CA ASP A 37 9.18 -10.74 7.97
C ASP A 37 9.99 -9.44 7.94
N ARG A 38 9.28 -8.31 7.88
CA ARG A 38 9.85 -6.97 7.72
C ARG A 38 9.69 -6.16 8.99
N HIS A 39 10.58 -5.20 9.20
CA HIS A 39 10.52 -4.28 10.32
C HIS A 39 9.15 -3.58 10.41
N ALA A 40 8.64 -3.07 9.29
CA ALA A 40 7.34 -2.41 9.22
C ALA A 40 6.19 -3.32 9.68
N ASP A 41 6.19 -4.57 9.23
CA ASP A 41 5.15 -5.55 9.55
C ASP A 41 5.18 -5.95 11.04
N GLN A 42 6.39 -6.18 11.57
CA GLN A 42 6.61 -6.44 12.99
C GLN A 42 6.16 -5.26 13.86
N TRP A 43 6.52 -4.04 13.45
CA TRP A 43 6.13 -2.82 14.15
C TRP A 43 4.62 -2.70 14.22
N LEU A 44 3.90 -2.91 13.11
CA LEU A 44 2.43 -2.84 13.07
C LEU A 44 1.78 -3.87 13.98
N ARG A 45 2.20 -5.14 13.89
CA ARG A 45 1.65 -6.21 14.74
C ARG A 45 1.90 -5.92 16.22
N LYS A 46 3.10 -5.48 16.58
CA LYS A 46 3.46 -5.14 17.97
C LYS A 46 2.72 -3.91 18.49
N ARG A 47 2.70 -2.82 17.71
CA ARG A 47 2.15 -1.51 18.12
C ARG A 47 0.64 -1.52 18.31
N TYR A 48 -0.06 -2.31 17.50
CA TYR A 48 -1.53 -2.32 17.44
C TYR A 48 -2.15 -3.68 17.77
N SER A 49 -1.35 -4.65 18.24
CA SER A 49 -1.81 -6.02 18.54
C SER A 49 -2.57 -6.67 17.37
N LEU A 50 -2.08 -6.46 16.15
CA LEU A 50 -2.72 -6.98 14.93
C LEU A 50 -2.34 -8.44 14.71
N SER A 51 -3.30 -9.21 14.21
CA SER A 51 -3.11 -10.61 13.83
C SER A 51 -2.41 -10.76 12.48
N GLY A 52 -1.88 -11.96 12.21
CA GLY A 52 -1.27 -12.28 10.90
C GLY A 52 -2.24 -12.15 9.72
N GLY A 53 -3.55 -12.28 9.92
CA GLY A 53 -4.55 -12.06 8.86
C GLY A 53 -4.74 -10.58 8.47
N GLN A 54 -4.19 -9.64 9.25
CA GLN A 54 -4.29 -8.20 9.01
C GLN A 54 -2.99 -7.62 8.47
N VAL A 55 -1.86 -8.21 8.86
CA VAL A 55 -0.51 -7.86 8.37
C VAL A 55 0.20 -9.16 8.00
N GLN A 56 0.12 -9.52 6.72
CA GLN A 56 0.67 -10.76 6.18
C GLN A 56 2.11 -10.54 5.72
N ALA A 57 3.02 -11.43 6.13
CA ALA A 57 4.36 -11.46 5.55
C ALA A 57 4.29 -11.88 4.07
N ALA A 58 5.27 -11.46 3.27
CA ALA A 58 5.30 -11.72 1.84
C ALA A 58 5.21 -13.21 1.49
N ASN A 59 5.79 -14.08 2.32
CA ASN A 59 5.77 -15.54 2.15
C ASN A 59 4.40 -16.19 2.39
N SER A 60 3.44 -15.46 2.94
CA SER A 60 2.09 -15.93 3.29
C SER A 60 1.04 -15.49 2.26
N LEU A 61 1.46 -14.73 1.24
CA LEU A 61 0.61 -14.24 0.17
C LEU A 61 0.61 -15.18 -1.04
N ARG A 62 -0.46 -15.12 -1.81
CA ARG A 62 -0.49 -15.76 -3.13
C ARG A 62 0.58 -15.11 -4.01
N GLY A 63 1.50 -15.89 -4.56
CA GLY A 63 2.60 -15.35 -5.39
C GLY A 63 2.13 -14.47 -6.55
N ALA A 64 0.93 -14.73 -7.08
CA ALA A 64 0.30 -13.87 -8.09
C ALA A 64 0.09 -12.41 -7.61
N ALA A 65 -0.32 -12.19 -6.36
CA ALA A 65 -0.52 -10.85 -5.82
C ALA A 65 0.80 -10.09 -5.72
N LEU A 66 1.86 -10.77 -5.26
CA LEU A 66 3.21 -10.20 -5.14
C LEU A 66 3.77 -9.76 -6.49
N VAL A 67 3.72 -10.66 -7.48
CA VAL A 67 4.23 -10.39 -8.82
C VAL A 67 3.38 -9.33 -9.52
N GLN A 68 2.05 -9.38 -9.40
CA GLN A 68 1.17 -8.41 -10.04
C GLN A 68 1.34 -6.99 -9.47
N ALA A 69 1.54 -6.86 -8.15
CA ALA A 69 1.80 -5.57 -7.52
C ALA A 69 3.12 -4.95 -8.01
N ALA A 70 4.21 -5.73 -7.99
CA ALA A 70 5.50 -5.31 -8.53
C ALA A 70 5.41 -4.87 -10.00
N MET A 71 4.73 -5.67 -10.84
CA MET A 71 4.52 -5.33 -12.25
C MET A 71 3.66 -4.07 -12.42
N PHE A 72 2.62 -3.89 -11.61
CA PHE A 72 1.78 -2.70 -11.65
C PHE A 72 2.60 -1.44 -11.32
N VAL A 73 3.44 -1.49 -10.29
CA VAL A 73 4.33 -0.38 -9.91
C VAL A 73 5.33 -0.05 -11.03
N GLN A 74 5.91 -1.07 -11.66
CA GLN A 74 6.78 -0.86 -12.82
C GLN A 74 6.02 -0.15 -13.97
N CYS A 75 4.87 -0.70 -14.38
CA CYS A 75 4.10 -0.15 -15.50
C CYS A 75 3.53 1.24 -15.23
N ILE A 76 3.11 1.55 -13.99
CA ILE A 76 2.60 2.90 -13.68
C ILE A 76 3.73 3.94 -13.75
N ARG A 77 4.97 3.56 -13.46
CA ARG A 77 6.14 4.44 -13.60
C ARG A 77 6.66 4.59 -15.02
N GLU A 78 6.40 3.63 -15.90
CA GLU A 78 6.64 3.84 -17.33
C GLU A 78 5.77 4.99 -17.88
N VAL A 79 4.60 5.22 -17.28
CA VAL A 79 3.68 6.30 -17.66
C VAL A 79 3.89 7.56 -16.81
N PHE A 80 4.13 7.41 -15.51
CA PHE A 80 4.31 8.49 -14.54
C PHE A 80 5.62 8.28 -13.74
N PRO A 81 6.79 8.63 -14.30
CA PRO A 81 8.09 8.23 -13.75
C PRO A 81 8.36 8.64 -12.30
N VAL A 82 7.79 9.77 -11.88
CA VAL A 82 8.01 10.36 -10.55
C VAL A 82 6.84 10.15 -9.58
N VAL A 83 5.87 9.29 -9.93
CA VAL A 83 4.69 9.08 -9.07
C VAL A 83 5.10 8.46 -7.73
N PRO A 84 4.74 9.07 -6.59
CA PRO A 84 4.93 8.46 -5.28
C PRO A 84 4.13 7.17 -5.18
N VAL A 85 4.76 6.11 -4.68
CA VAL A 85 4.12 4.83 -4.45
C VAL A 85 4.20 4.51 -2.96
N THR A 86 3.06 4.17 -2.38
CA THR A 86 2.99 3.62 -1.03
C THR A 86 2.43 2.22 -1.06
N GLU A 87 3.09 1.32 -0.35
CA GLU A 87 2.49 0.08 0.09
C GLU A 87 1.47 0.37 1.20
N VAL A 88 0.43 -0.47 1.30
CA VAL A 88 -0.62 -0.37 2.31
C VAL A 88 -1.07 -1.77 2.73
N HIS A 89 -1.38 -1.94 4.02
CA HIS A 89 -2.18 -3.07 4.53
C HIS A 89 -3.59 -2.55 4.89
N PRO A 90 -4.59 -2.61 3.99
CA PRO A 90 -5.85 -1.91 4.15
C PRO A 90 -6.68 -2.39 5.35
N LYS A 91 -6.67 -3.69 5.63
CA LYS A 91 -7.38 -4.27 6.78
C LYS A 91 -6.78 -3.83 8.11
N ALA A 92 -5.45 -3.78 8.20
CA ALA A 92 -4.75 -3.24 9.37
C ALA A 92 -5.09 -1.77 9.56
N LEU A 93 -4.98 -0.97 8.50
CA LEU A 93 -5.24 0.45 8.54
C LEU A 93 -6.69 0.75 8.94
N LEU A 94 -7.67 0.05 8.35
CA LEU A 94 -9.09 0.16 8.71
C LEU A 94 -9.35 -0.21 10.16
N LYS A 95 -8.70 -1.28 10.67
CA LYS A 95 -8.80 -1.67 12.08
C LYS A 95 -8.27 -0.56 12.99
N VAL A 96 -7.12 0.02 12.65
CA VAL A 96 -6.41 0.97 13.50
C VAL A 96 -7.12 2.34 13.53
N VAL A 97 -7.49 2.89 12.38
CA VAL A 97 -8.04 4.27 12.32
C VAL A 97 -9.56 4.36 12.52
N ALA A 98 -10.26 3.22 12.43
CA ALA A 98 -11.72 3.18 12.41
C ALA A 98 -12.32 1.95 13.10
N ASN A 99 -11.53 1.20 13.88
CA ASN A 99 -11.94 -0.05 14.54
C ASN A 99 -12.62 -1.07 13.61
N GLY A 100 -12.23 -1.09 12.33
CA GLY A 100 -12.80 -1.99 11.32
C GLY A 100 -14.04 -1.45 10.60
N SER A 101 -14.54 -0.26 10.99
CA SER A 101 -15.77 0.30 10.44
C SER A 101 -15.53 1.13 9.18
N TRP A 102 -16.04 0.67 8.04
CA TRP A 102 -16.02 1.45 6.80
C TRP A 102 -16.72 2.81 6.97
N LYS A 103 -17.86 2.86 7.67
CA LYS A 103 -18.61 4.11 7.89
C LYS A 103 -17.79 5.14 8.66
N ALA A 104 -17.05 4.70 9.68
CA ALA A 104 -16.17 5.59 10.43
C ALA A 104 -14.98 6.05 9.57
N PHE A 105 -14.38 5.14 8.81
CA PHE A 105 -13.28 5.45 7.88
C PHE A 105 -13.70 6.46 6.81
N SER A 106 -14.81 6.22 6.11
CA SER A 106 -15.28 7.07 5.03
C SER A 106 -15.64 8.47 5.54
N LYS A 107 -16.27 8.56 6.72
CA LYS A 107 -16.53 9.84 7.40
C LYS A 107 -15.23 10.57 7.74
N ARG A 108 -14.26 9.89 8.35
CA ARG A 108 -12.96 10.47 8.76
C ARG A 108 -12.20 11.05 7.56
N TYR A 109 -12.14 10.32 6.45
CA TYR A 109 -11.34 10.69 5.28
C TYR A 109 -12.13 11.33 4.13
N ARG A 110 -13.41 11.65 4.38
CA ARG A 110 -14.35 12.29 3.44
C ARG A 110 -14.46 11.53 2.10
N VAL A 111 -14.49 10.21 2.17
CA VAL A 111 -14.64 9.35 0.99
C VAL A 111 -16.08 9.45 0.47
N ARG A 112 -16.24 9.84 -0.80
CA ARG A 112 -17.53 9.86 -1.50
C ARG A 112 -17.65 8.59 -2.31
N GLY A 113 -18.33 7.59 -1.76
CA GLY A 113 -18.56 6.31 -2.43
C GLY A 113 -18.72 5.16 -1.44
N THR A 114 -19.49 4.16 -1.85
CA THR A 114 -19.66 2.91 -1.10
C THR A 114 -19.01 1.80 -1.93
N PRO A 115 -18.02 1.08 -1.38
CA PRO A 115 -17.37 0.00 -2.10
C PRO A 115 -18.37 -1.14 -2.30
N ALA A 116 -18.42 -1.67 -3.52
CA ALA A 116 -19.29 -2.81 -3.84
C ALA A 116 -18.76 -4.14 -3.27
N ALA A 117 -17.45 -4.24 -3.03
CA ALA A 117 -16.78 -5.42 -2.50
C ALA A 117 -15.55 -5.05 -1.66
N ASP A 118 -15.03 -6.04 -0.92
CA ASP A 118 -13.83 -5.88 -0.08
C ASP A 118 -12.62 -5.39 -0.87
N HIS A 119 -12.37 -5.91 -2.08
CA HIS A 119 -11.25 -5.46 -2.90
C HIS A 119 -11.38 -3.99 -3.33
N THR A 120 -12.60 -3.52 -3.61
CA THR A 120 -12.84 -2.10 -3.91
C THR A 120 -12.61 -1.23 -2.68
N ARG A 121 -13.03 -1.69 -1.49
CA ARG A 121 -12.77 -0.99 -0.23
C ARG A 121 -11.27 -0.86 0.01
N ASP A 122 -10.55 -1.96 -0.14
CA ASP A 122 -9.12 -2.05 0.14
C ASP A 122 -8.32 -1.16 -0.85
N ALA A 123 -8.73 -1.10 -2.13
CA ALA A 123 -8.19 -0.15 -3.10
C ALA A 123 -8.44 1.34 -2.72
N ILE A 124 -9.64 1.68 -2.23
CA ILE A 124 -9.92 3.05 -1.77
C ILE A 124 -9.06 3.40 -0.54
N ILE A 125 -8.94 2.49 0.42
CA ILE A 125 -8.09 2.69 1.60
C ILE A 125 -6.64 2.91 1.17
N ALA A 126 -6.15 2.16 0.18
CA ALA A 126 -4.80 2.33 -0.35
C ALA A 126 -4.61 3.71 -1.00
N ALA A 127 -5.57 4.15 -1.81
CA ALA A 127 -5.56 5.51 -2.39
C ALA A 127 -5.59 6.61 -1.31
N ILE A 128 -6.33 6.41 -0.21
CA ILE A 128 -6.32 7.33 0.93
C ILE A 128 -4.93 7.38 1.58
N ALA A 129 -4.27 6.23 1.82
CA ALA A 129 -2.93 6.23 2.38
C ALA A 129 -1.93 7.02 1.52
N ALA A 130 -1.99 6.85 0.20
CA ALA A 130 -1.17 7.63 -0.74
C ALA A 130 -1.46 9.13 -0.61
N ARG A 131 -2.75 9.51 -0.61
CA ARG A 131 -3.17 10.92 -0.45
C ARG A 131 -2.69 11.52 0.86
N GLU A 132 -2.87 10.82 1.98
CA GLU A 132 -2.52 11.33 3.30
C GLU A 132 -1.01 11.45 3.50
N GLY A 133 -0.24 10.47 3.02
CA GLY A 133 1.21 10.49 3.07
C GLY A 133 1.83 11.57 2.19
N VAL A 134 1.42 11.66 0.92
CA VAL A 134 1.93 12.68 -0.01
C VAL A 134 1.60 14.10 0.45
N CYS A 135 0.43 14.30 1.08
CA CYS A 135 0.08 15.60 1.65
C CYS A 135 0.75 15.88 3.01
N GLY A 136 1.63 15.00 3.51
CA GLY A 136 2.31 15.17 4.79
C GLY A 136 1.38 15.07 6.01
N ARG A 137 0.15 14.55 5.86
CA ARG A 137 -0.79 14.38 6.98
C ARG A 137 -0.48 13.13 7.80
N TRP A 138 0.16 12.14 7.20
CA TRP A 138 0.68 10.95 7.88
C TRP A 138 2.19 11.03 7.93
N PRO A 139 2.77 11.43 9.07
CA PRO A 139 4.19 11.79 9.15
C PRO A 139 5.12 10.57 9.20
N HIS A 140 4.60 9.40 9.58
CA HIS A 140 5.40 8.19 9.65
C HIS A 140 5.46 7.48 8.30
N ASP A 141 6.67 7.30 7.80
CA ASP A 141 6.97 6.36 6.74
C ASP A 141 7.62 5.11 7.34
N LEU A 142 6.91 3.99 7.36
CA LEU A 142 7.43 2.73 7.91
C LEU A 142 8.55 2.14 7.04
N ALA A 143 8.70 2.58 5.79
CA ALA A 143 9.80 2.20 4.91
C ALA A 143 11.13 2.87 5.28
N SER A 144 11.10 3.91 6.14
CA SER A 144 12.30 4.65 6.57
C SER A 144 13.24 3.86 7.49
N THR A 145 12.77 2.75 8.06
CA THR A 145 13.54 1.88 8.95
C THR A 145 13.43 0.44 8.48
N ARG A 146 14.55 -0.30 8.52
CA ARG A 146 14.62 -1.66 7.99
C ARG A 146 15.57 -2.53 8.78
N LEU A 147 15.32 -3.84 8.76
CA LEU A 147 16.28 -4.84 9.24
C LEU A 147 17.42 -5.04 8.22
N LEU A 148 18.53 -5.62 8.67
CA LEU A 148 19.71 -5.88 7.82
C LEU A 148 19.38 -6.77 6.60
N GLY A 149 18.44 -7.71 6.74
CA GLY A 149 18.02 -8.62 5.67
C GLY A 149 16.99 -8.03 4.70
N GLU A 150 16.61 -6.77 4.85
CA GLU A 150 15.61 -6.13 3.99
C GLU A 150 16.24 -5.37 2.83
N GLN A 151 15.62 -5.52 1.66
CA GLN A 151 15.86 -4.63 0.52
C GLN A 151 15.64 -3.18 0.96
N ASP A 152 16.42 -2.26 0.39
CA ASP A 152 16.20 -0.84 0.62
C ASP A 152 14.99 -0.38 -0.23
N PRO A 153 13.83 -0.07 0.39
CA PRO A 153 12.65 0.34 -0.36
C PRO A 153 12.85 1.67 -1.09
N LEU A 154 13.88 2.46 -0.72
CA LEU A 154 14.19 3.75 -1.31
C LEU A 154 15.27 3.68 -2.41
N ALA A 155 15.93 2.54 -2.60
CA ALA A 155 17.03 2.41 -3.57
C ALA A 155 17.01 1.15 -4.48
N TYR A 156 16.18 0.14 -4.21
CA TYR A 156 16.08 -1.05 -5.08
C TYR A 156 15.31 -0.78 -6.40
N TRP A 157 15.19 -1.78 -7.27
CA TRP A 157 14.67 -1.60 -8.65
C TRP A 157 13.22 -1.08 -8.76
N LEU A 158 12.39 -1.30 -7.74
CA LEU A 158 11.04 -0.72 -7.64
C LEU A 158 10.99 0.52 -6.74
N ALA A 159 12.12 1.12 -6.38
CA ALA A 159 12.16 2.33 -5.57
C ALA A 159 11.70 3.59 -6.35
N PRO A 160 11.30 4.66 -5.64
CA PRO A 160 11.11 4.72 -4.19
C PRO A 160 9.76 4.12 -3.77
N VAL A 161 9.74 3.31 -2.72
CA VAL A 161 8.51 2.82 -2.09
C VAL A 161 8.40 3.36 -0.68
N HIS A 162 7.27 3.96 -0.38
CA HIS A 162 6.92 4.42 0.94
C HIS A 162 5.95 3.45 1.61
N TYR A 163 5.81 3.56 2.92
CA TYR A 163 4.73 2.93 3.68
C TYR A 163 4.19 3.95 4.69
N TYR A 164 3.39 4.88 4.17
CA TYR A 164 2.81 5.95 4.98
C TYR A 164 1.81 5.42 6.00
N TRP A 165 1.92 5.91 7.23
CA TRP A 165 1.11 5.46 8.35
C TRP A 165 0.70 6.63 9.27
N PRO A 166 -0.55 6.68 9.76
CA PRO A 166 -1.00 7.73 10.65
C PRO A 166 -0.40 7.58 12.05
N GLU A 167 -0.08 8.70 12.68
CA GLU A 167 -0.02 8.77 14.15
C GLU A 167 -1.45 8.88 14.70
N LEU A 168 -1.78 8.01 15.66
CA LEU A 168 -3.05 7.99 16.37
C LEU A 168 -2.83 8.11 17.87
#